data_AF-A0A7X8MFY7-F1
#
_entry.id   AF-A0A7X8MFY7-F1
#
_cell.length_a   1.000
_cell.length_b   1.000
_cell.length_c   1.000
_cell.angle_alpha   90.00
_cell.angle_beta   90.00
_cell.angle_gamma   90.00
#
_symmetry.space_group_name_H-M   'P 1'
#
loop_
_entity.id
_entity.type
_entity.pdbx_description
1 polymer ?
#
loop_
_entity_poly.entity_id
_entity_poly.type
_entity_poly.pdbx_seq_one_letter_code
_entity_poly.pdbx_strand_id
1 'polypeptide(L)'
;MIMETMSFKRYEFINKVYEKKKTAIGIVLKIIAFIIVGLVLLFILLGFLITGLGFLLPICGGIFALIKVEGLEVKKVEHIQVRAIIDFYSDSVVMRYDYIDREDDMGPRSEEYTFYYRDIIDLEFSVPQQCLNIKCGPLLRMYFYRDSKEIEKDYRMNKRYYRNLIYLPSAKRDEFLKDIQKYSGISVTELH
;
A
#
# COMPACT_ATOMS: atom_id res chain seq x y z
N MET A 1 -13.45 1.16 35.10
CA MET A 1 -12.14 1.76 35.40
C MET A 1 -11.26 1.49 34.19
N ILE A 2 -11.16 2.46 33.28
CA ILE A 2 -10.36 2.30 32.06
C ILE A 2 -8.92 2.42 32.53
N MET A 3 -8.22 1.29 32.61
CA MET A 3 -6.79 1.28 32.89
C MET A 3 -6.14 1.99 31.71
N GLU A 4 -5.66 3.23 31.91
CA GLU A 4 -4.82 3.90 30.93
C GLU A 4 -3.59 2.99 30.76
N THR A 5 -3.60 2.18 29.70
CA THR A 5 -2.44 1.40 29.30
C THR A 5 -1.36 2.40 28.93
N MET A 6 -0.48 2.72 29.89
CA MET A 6 0.66 3.58 29.65
C MET A 6 1.59 2.88 28.66
N SER A 7 1.95 3.58 27.59
CA SER A 7 2.98 3.12 26.67
C SER A 7 4.30 2.99 27.43
N PHE A 8 4.99 1.86 27.29
CA PHE A 8 6.30 1.64 27.89
C PHE A 8 7.36 2.57 27.31
N LYS A 9 7.23 2.85 26.01
CA LYS A 9 8.17 3.71 25.29
C LYS A 9 7.53 4.26 24.03
N ARG A 10 7.88 5.50 23.71
CA ARG A 10 7.49 6.18 22.48
C ARG A 10 8.71 6.47 21.61
N TYR A 11 8.59 6.15 20.34
CA TYR A 11 9.48 6.59 19.28
C TYR A 11 8.75 7.54 18.36
N GLU A 12 9.51 8.51 17.85
CA GLU A 12 9.02 9.45 16.86
C GLU A 12 10.13 9.72 15.85
N PHE A 13 9.81 9.55 14.58
CA PHE A 13 10.73 9.78 13.47
C PHE A 13 9.99 9.90 12.14
N ILE A 14 10.70 10.32 11.10
CA ILE A 14 10.19 10.36 9.74
C ILE A 14 10.28 8.96 9.13
N ASN A 15 9.14 8.40 8.75
CA ASN A 15 9.03 7.12 8.05
C ASN A 15 8.67 7.36 6.57
N LYS A 16 9.04 6.42 5.69
CA LYS A 16 8.67 6.45 4.27
C LYS A 16 7.44 5.58 4.07
N VAL A 17 6.39 6.16 3.54
CA VAL A 17 5.16 5.43 3.18
C VAL A 17 5.08 5.37 1.66
N TYR A 18 5.05 4.17 1.09
CA TYR A 18 4.98 4.01 -0.36
C TYR A 18 3.57 4.21 -0.89
N GLU A 19 3.51 4.93 -1.98
CA GLU A 19 2.30 5.22 -2.74
C GLU A 19 2.46 4.74 -4.17
N LYS A 20 1.38 4.16 -4.69
CA LYS A 20 1.30 3.80 -6.10
C LYS A 20 0.65 4.97 -6.82
N LYS A 21 1.45 5.89 -7.35
CA LYS A 21 0.91 6.94 -8.23
C LYS A 21 0.67 6.40 -9.63
N LYS A 22 -0.46 6.79 -10.21
CA LYS A 22 -0.72 6.57 -11.64
C LYS A 22 0.22 7.49 -12.42
N THR A 23 0.99 6.95 -13.37
CA THR A 23 1.85 7.78 -14.21
C THR A 23 1.07 8.38 -15.37
N ALA A 24 1.46 9.61 -15.76
CA ALA A 24 0.99 10.25 -16.99
C ALA A 24 1.28 9.39 -18.24
N ILE A 25 2.39 8.64 -18.23
CA ILE A 25 2.75 7.68 -19.29
C ILE A 25 1.68 6.60 -19.45
N GLY A 26 1.11 6.09 -18.35
CA GLY A 26 -0.01 5.14 -18.42
C GLY A 26 -1.27 5.73 -19.06
N ILE A 27 -1.54 7.02 -18.86
CA ILE A 27 -2.67 7.72 -19.50
C ILE A 27 -2.41 7.88 -21.00
N VAL A 28 -1.22 8.33 -21.39
CA VAL A 28 -0.83 8.50 -22.80
C VAL A 28 -0.87 7.15 -23.55
N LEU A 29 -0.36 6.07 -22.95
CA LEU A 29 -0.44 4.72 -23.52
C LEU A 29 -1.88 4.25 -23.70
N LYS A 30 -2.78 4.52 -22.74
CA LYS A 30 -4.21 4.22 -22.87
C LYS A 30 -4.85 4.99 -24.04
N ILE A 31 -4.52 6.27 -24.20
CA ILE A 31 -5.00 7.09 -25.34
C ILE A 31 -4.50 6.52 -26.67
N ILE A 32 -3.21 6.22 -26.78
CA ILE A 32 -2.62 5.63 -28.00
C ILE A 32 -3.28 4.29 -28.32
N ALA A 33 -3.44 3.42 -27.33
CA ALA A 33 -4.06 2.11 -27.55
C ALA A 33 -5.54 2.22 -27.94
N PHE A 34 -6.28 3.18 -27.37
CA PHE A 34 -7.66 3.49 -27.78
C PHE A 34 -7.73 3.95 -29.24
N ILE A 35 -6.81 4.83 -29.67
CA ILE A 35 -6.71 5.28 -31.06
C ILE A 35 -6.43 4.09 -32.00
N ILE A 36 -5.49 3.21 -31.63
CA ILE A 36 -5.15 2.02 -32.45
C ILE A 36 -6.36 1.08 -32.57
N VAL A 37 -7.05 0.79 -31.46
CA VAL A 37 -8.26 -0.04 -31.49
C VAL A 37 -9.36 0.60 -32.35
N GLY A 38 -9.57 1.92 -32.20
CA GLY A 38 -10.51 2.68 -33.02
C GLY A 38 -10.20 2.61 -34.51
N LEU A 39 -8.91 2.73 -34.89
CA LEU A 39 -8.47 2.59 -36.27
C LEU A 39 -8.71 1.17 -36.80
N VAL A 40 -8.38 0.14 -36.02
CA VAL A 40 -8.64 -1.26 -36.41
C VAL A 40 -10.13 -1.49 -36.66
N LEU A 41 -10.99 -1.01 -35.75
CA LEU A 41 -12.45 -1.09 -35.92
C LEU A 41 -12.94 -0.32 -37.15
N LEU A 42 -12.37 0.85 -37.45
CA LEU A 42 -12.70 1.63 -38.65
C LEU A 42 -12.33 0.86 -39.93
N PHE A 43 -11.14 0.25 -39.99
CA PHE A 43 -10.72 -0.57 -41.14
C PHE A 43 -11.61 -1.81 -41.33
N ILE A 44 -12.03 -2.45 -40.24
CA ILE A 44 -12.99 -3.56 -40.27
C ILE A 44 -14.33 -3.09 -40.83
N LEU A 45 -14.85 -1.94 -40.37
CA LEU A 45 -16.11 -1.37 -40.83
C LEU A 45 -16.07 -1.02 -42.32
N LEU A 46 -14.98 -0.39 -42.79
CA LEU A 46 -14.77 -0.10 -44.21
C LEU A 46 -14.68 -1.39 -45.04
N GLY A 47 -13.97 -2.41 -44.55
CA GLY A 47 -13.92 -3.73 -45.18
C GLY A 47 -15.30 -4.37 -45.29
N PHE A 48 -16.13 -4.26 -44.25
CA PHE A 48 -17.52 -4.74 -44.26
C PHE A 48 -18.38 -4.02 -45.30
N LEU A 49 -18.29 -2.69 -45.38
CA LEU A 49 -19.02 -1.89 -46.37
C LEU A 49 -18.64 -2.24 -47.81
N ILE A 50 -17.38 -2.61 -48.06
CA ILE A 50 -16.88 -2.93 -49.40
C ILE A 50 -17.19 -4.39 -49.80
N THR A 51 -17.09 -5.34 -48.87
CA THR A 51 -17.11 -6.79 -49.20
C THR A 51 -18.37 -7.53 -48.76
N GLY A 52 -19.23 -6.93 -47.93
CA GLY A 52 -20.54 -7.48 -47.57
C GLY A 52 -20.54 -8.78 -46.74
N LEU A 53 -19.38 -9.37 -46.43
CA LEU A 53 -19.30 -10.58 -45.61
C LEU A 53 -19.24 -10.24 -44.11
N GLY A 54 -20.32 -10.58 -43.40
CA GLY A 54 -20.41 -10.48 -41.95
C GLY A 54 -19.49 -11.47 -41.24
N PHE A 55 -18.46 -10.96 -40.58
CA PHE A 55 -17.65 -11.70 -39.61
C PHE A 55 -17.86 -11.08 -38.22
N LEU A 56 -18.36 -11.87 -37.26
CA LEU A 56 -18.54 -11.50 -35.84
C LEU A 56 -17.22 -11.56 -35.04
N LEU A 57 -16.20 -12.22 -35.58
CA LEU A 57 -14.84 -12.35 -35.02
C LEU A 57 -14.10 -11.03 -34.68
N PRO A 58 -14.21 -9.92 -35.44
CA PRO A 58 -13.51 -8.69 -35.14
C PRO A 58 -14.09 -7.93 -33.94
N ILE A 59 -15.39 -8.10 -33.65
CA ILE A 59 -16.06 -7.45 -32.53
C ILE A 59 -15.58 -8.06 -31.21
N CYS A 60 -15.48 -9.40 -31.15
CA CYS A 60 -14.91 -10.10 -30.00
C CYS A 60 -13.42 -9.77 -29.79
N GLY A 61 -12.65 -9.62 -30.88
CA GLY A 61 -11.26 -9.19 -30.83
C GLY A 61 -11.07 -7.75 -30.32
N GLY A 62 -11.95 -6.83 -30.73
CA GLY A 62 -11.95 -5.43 -30.26
C GLY A 62 -12.28 -5.30 -28.77
N ILE A 63 -13.26 -6.06 -28.27
CA ILE A 63 -13.61 -6.10 -26.85
C ILE A 63 -12.45 -6.68 -26.01
N PHE A 64 -11.82 -7.76 -26.47
CA PHE A 64 -10.66 -8.35 -25.78
C PHE A 64 -9.45 -7.40 -25.74
N ALA A 65 -9.22 -6.65 -26.81
CA ALA A 65 -8.18 -5.62 -26.87
C ALA A 65 -8.46 -4.48 -25.88
N LEU A 66 -9.70 -3.98 -25.79
CA LEU A 66 -10.09 -2.95 -24.82
C LEU A 66 -9.86 -3.40 -23.37
N ILE A 67 -10.21 -4.64 -23.02
CA ILE A 67 -9.99 -5.21 -21.68
C ILE A 67 -8.49 -5.25 -21.32
N LYS A 68 -7.61 -5.55 -22.30
CA LYS A 68 -6.15 -5.53 -22.06
C LYS A 68 -5.58 -4.11 -21.94
N VAL A 69 -6.17 -3.13 -22.59
CA VAL A 69 -5.76 -1.71 -22.49
C VAL A 69 -6.10 -1.12 -21.11
N GLU A 70 -7.20 -1.54 -20.48
CA GLU A 70 -7.49 -1.15 -19.10
C GLU A 70 -6.41 -1.58 -18.11
N GLY A 71 -5.75 -2.72 -18.37
CA GLY A 71 -4.65 -3.27 -17.57
C GLY A 71 -3.28 -2.59 -17.74
N LEU A 72 -3.11 -1.68 -18.70
CA LEU A 72 -1.87 -0.93 -18.97
C LEU A 72 -1.64 0.23 -17.99
N GLU A 73 -1.85 0.00 -16.69
CA GLU A 73 -1.51 0.97 -15.66
C GLU A 73 -0.03 0.85 -15.27
N VAL A 74 0.80 1.72 -15.86
CA VAL A 74 2.16 1.93 -15.34
C VAL A 74 2.05 2.71 -14.03
N LYS A 75 2.23 2.02 -12.90
CA LYS A 75 2.27 2.63 -11.56
C LYS A 75 3.72 2.94 -11.23
N LYS A 76 4.04 4.22 -11.01
CA LYS A 76 5.32 4.59 -10.42
C LYS A 76 5.15 4.50 -8.92
N VAL A 77 6.06 3.79 -8.27
CA VAL A 77 6.09 3.73 -6.82
C VAL A 77 6.87 4.94 -6.36
N GLU A 78 6.18 5.91 -5.79
CA GLU A 78 6.79 7.04 -5.08
C GLU A 78 6.62 6.82 -3.57
N HIS A 79 7.34 7.59 -2.77
CA HIS A 79 7.21 7.54 -1.32
C HIS A 79 7.00 8.94 -0.80
N ILE A 80 6.10 9.06 0.17
CA ILE A 80 5.96 10.28 0.97
C ILE A 80 6.68 10.09 2.30
N GLN A 81 7.21 11.17 2.84
CA GLN A 81 7.87 11.21 4.13
C GLN A 81 6.86 11.71 5.16
N VAL A 82 6.54 10.87 6.14
CA VAL A 82 5.49 11.14 7.13
C VAL A 82 6.05 10.93 8.52
N ARG A 83 5.70 11.82 9.45
CA ARG A 83 5.98 11.65 10.87
C ARG A 83 5.24 10.42 11.38
N ALA A 84 5.99 9.41 11.82
CA ALA A 84 5.49 8.22 12.47
C ALA A 84 5.70 8.33 13.98
N ILE A 85 4.65 8.06 14.74
CA ILE A 85 4.70 7.88 16.19
C ILE A 85 4.51 6.39 16.46
N ILE A 86 5.45 5.78 17.17
CA ILE A 86 5.39 4.36 17.52
C ILE A 86 5.39 4.22 19.03
N ASP A 87 4.33 3.63 19.58
CA ASP A 87 4.15 3.38 21.00
C ASP A 87 4.20 1.88 21.26
N PHE A 88 5.06 1.47 22.20
CA PHE A 88 5.14 0.09 22.67
C PHE A 88 4.23 -0.09 23.89
N TYR A 89 3.35 -1.08 23.83
CA TYR A 89 2.47 -1.49 24.92
C TYR A 89 2.81 -2.91 25.39
N SER A 90 2.08 -3.39 26.40
CA SER A 90 2.26 -4.72 26.97
C SER A 90 2.03 -5.87 26.01
N ASP A 91 1.08 -5.72 25.08
CA ASP A 91 0.61 -6.79 24.21
C ASP A 91 0.76 -6.47 22.71
N SER A 92 1.16 -5.23 22.40
CA SER A 92 1.14 -4.70 21.05
C SER A 92 2.13 -3.55 20.85
N VAL A 93 2.49 -3.32 19.60
CA VAL A 93 3.11 -2.08 19.14
C VAL A 93 2.14 -1.34 18.24
N VAL A 94 1.95 -0.05 18.48
CA VAL A 94 1.03 0.79 17.73
C VAL A 94 1.81 1.85 16.97
N MET A 95 1.59 1.93 15.66
CA MET A 95 2.17 2.95 14.79
C MET A 95 1.09 3.90 14.30
N ARG A 96 1.30 5.20 14.46
CA ARG A 96 0.35 6.25 14.11
C ARG A 96 0.94 7.25 13.13
N TYR A 97 0.07 7.67 12.22
CA TYR A 97 0.27 8.82 11.33
C TYR A 97 -0.91 9.77 11.55
N ASP A 98 -0.67 10.96 12.10
CA ASP A 98 -1.77 11.84 12.53
C ASP A 98 -2.43 12.59 11.35
N TYR A 99 -1.73 12.80 10.24
CA TYR A 99 -2.25 13.53 9.08
C TYR A 99 -1.52 13.10 7.79
N ILE A 100 -1.97 11.99 7.20
CA ILE A 100 -1.44 11.45 5.95
C ILE A 100 -2.48 11.63 4.83
N ASP A 101 -2.07 12.22 3.72
CA ASP A 101 -2.82 12.22 2.47
C ASP A 101 -2.14 11.26 1.51
N ARG A 102 -2.84 10.20 1.11
CA ARG A 102 -2.30 9.16 0.24
C ARG A 102 -2.48 9.44 -1.26
N GLU A 103 -2.97 10.63 -1.61
CA GLU A 103 -3.36 11.02 -2.97
C GLU A 103 -4.31 9.99 -3.63
N ASP A 104 -5.22 9.41 -2.83
CA ASP A 104 -6.18 8.38 -3.24
C ASP A 104 -7.62 8.93 -3.37
N ASP A 105 -7.76 10.24 -3.57
CA ASP A 105 -9.01 11.01 -3.64
C ASP A 105 -9.84 11.01 -2.33
N MET A 106 -9.38 10.33 -1.27
CA MET A 106 -10.07 10.32 0.04
C MET A 106 -9.64 11.47 0.95
N GLY A 107 -8.57 12.19 0.58
CA GLY A 107 -8.01 13.31 1.33
C GLY A 107 -7.25 12.88 2.59
N PRO A 108 -6.87 13.85 3.44
CA PRO A 108 -6.07 13.60 4.61
C PRO A 108 -6.81 12.78 5.68
N ARG A 109 -6.09 11.87 6.32
CA ARG A 109 -6.60 11.01 7.37
C ARG A 109 -5.54 10.72 8.43
N SER A 110 -5.98 10.35 9.63
CA SER A 110 -5.12 9.69 10.60
C SER A 110 -5.18 8.18 10.38
N GLU A 111 -4.05 7.49 10.45
CA GLU A 111 -3.98 6.04 10.35
C GLU A 111 -3.25 5.48 11.57
N GLU A 112 -3.90 4.55 12.29
CA GLU A 112 -3.36 3.83 13.44
C GLU A 112 -3.30 2.35 13.12
N TYR A 113 -2.08 1.80 13.15
CA TYR A 113 -1.77 0.40 12.91
C TYR A 113 -1.41 -0.26 14.24
N THR A 114 -2.27 -1.16 14.72
CA THR A 114 -1.98 -1.97 15.90
C THR A 114 -1.46 -3.34 15.47
N PHE A 115 -0.24 -3.68 15.91
CA PHE A 115 0.38 -4.98 15.71
C PHE A 115 0.47 -5.71 17.06
N TYR A 116 -0.42 -6.67 17.28
CA TYR A 116 -0.37 -7.51 18.49
C TYR A 116 0.83 -8.45 18.42
N TYR A 117 1.62 -8.55 19.48
CA TYR A 117 2.84 -9.37 19.49
C TYR A 117 2.54 -10.85 19.22
N ARG A 118 1.43 -11.35 19.76
CA ARG A 118 0.97 -12.74 19.53
C ARG A 118 0.68 -13.06 18.06
N ASP A 119 0.41 -12.05 17.24
CA ASP A 119 0.05 -12.19 15.83
C ASP A 119 1.27 -11.97 14.90
N ILE A 120 2.42 -11.54 15.45
CA ILE A 120 3.66 -11.35 14.69
C ILE A 120 4.27 -12.73 14.37
N ILE A 121 4.45 -12.98 13.08
CA ILE A 121 5.04 -14.24 12.59
C ILE A 121 6.56 -14.14 12.57
N ASP A 122 7.07 -12.99 12.13
CA ASP A 122 8.51 -12.77 11.97
C ASP A 122 8.84 -11.26 12.00
N LEU A 123 10.09 -10.97 12.31
CA LEU A 123 10.68 -9.64 12.28
C LEU A 123 11.94 -9.69 11.42
N GLU A 124 11.87 -9.11 10.22
CA GLU A 124 12.98 -9.15 9.25
C GLU A 124 13.56 -7.75 9.09
N PHE A 125 14.83 -7.54 9.44
CA PHE A 125 15.52 -6.25 9.25
C PHE A 125 16.41 -6.27 8.02
N SER A 126 16.12 -5.43 7.03
CA SER A 126 16.94 -5.26 5.84
C SER A 126 18.05 -4.23 6.07
N VAL A 127 19.30 -4.68 6.07
CA VAL A 127 20.48 -3.81 6.20
C VAL A 127 20.60 -2.86 4.99
N PRO A 128 20.47 -3.30 3.72
CA PRO A 128 20.58 -2.38 2.58
C PRO A 128 19.50 -1.30 2.57
N GLN A 129 18.28 -1.63 3.01
CA GLN A 129 17.14 -0.70 2.97
C GLN A 129 16.95 0.09 4.28
N GLN A 130 17.69 -0.26 5.34
CA GLN A 130 17.52 0.28 6.69
C GLN A 130 16.05 0.24 7.14
N CYS A 131 15.38 -0.89 6.93
CA CYS A 131 13.96 -1.05 7.25
C CYS A 131 13.67 -2.36 7.99
N LEU A 132 12.75 -2.28 8.94
CA LEU A 132 12.19 -3.43 9.63
C LEU A 132 10.87 -3.82 8.97
N ASN A 133 10.72 -5.09 8.61
CA ASN A 133 9.45 -5.67 8.19
C ASN A 133 8.81 -6.41 9.37
N ILE A 134 7.67 -5.89 9.86
CA ILE A 134 6.84 -6.61 10.83
C ILE A 134 5.86 -7.50 10.06
N LYS A 135 6.07 -8.82 10.12
CA LYS A 135 5.32 -9.79 9.32
C LYS A 135 4.06 -10.25 10.03
N CYS A 136 3.02 -9.42 9.95
CA CYS A 136 1.66 -9.76 10.41
C CYS A 136 0.61 -8.85 9.80
N GLY A 137 -0.66 -9.19 9.98
CA GLY A 137 -1.76 -8.33 9.61
C GLY A 137 -2.09 -7.36 10.74
N PRO A 138 -2.08 -6.03 10.52
CA PRO A 138 -2.48 -5.08 11.55
C PRO A 138 -3.99 -5.02 11.73
N LEU A 139 -4.43 -4.57 12.92
CA LEU A 139 -5.71 -3.89 13.06
C LEU A 139 -5.49 -2.42 12.66
N LEU A 140 -6.17 -1.96 11.61
CA LEU A 140 -6.04 -0.61 11.08
C LEU A 140 -7.27 0.22 11.44
N ARG A 141 -7.06 1.33 12.14
CA ARG A 141 -8.07 2.38 12.34
C ARG A 141 -7.72 3.61 11.51
N MET A 142 -8.71 4.15 10.84
CA MET A 142 -8.57 5.33 10.01
C MET A 142 -9.61 6.36 10.38
N TYR A 143 -9.18 7.59 10.63
CA TYR A 143 -10.06 8.73 10.83
C TYR A 143 -9.90 9.72 9.67
N PHE A 144 -10.96 9.91 8.88
CA PHE A 144 -10.97 10.79 7.73
C PHE A 144 -11.41 12.19 8.16
N TYR A 145 -10.51 13.18 8.01
CA TYR A 145 -10.80 14.55 8.45
C TYR A 145 -11.88 15.23 7.63
N ARG A 146 -11.99 14.91 6.33
CA ARG A 146 -12.94 15.52 5.41
C ARG A 146 -14.39 15.25 5.78
N ASP A 147 -14.69 14.00 6.17
CA ASP A 147 -16.05 13.52 6.40
C ASP A 147 -16.31 13.15 7.86
N SER A 148 -15.35 13.43 8.77
CA SER A 148 -15.37 13.04 10.19
C SER A 148 -15.73 11.57 10.40
N LYS A 149 -15.26 10.70 9.50
CA LYS A 149 -15.62 9.29 9.45
C LYS A 149 -14.50 8.44 10.04
N GLU A 150 -14.86 7.51 10.90
CA GLU A 150 -13.95 6.48 11.39
C GLU A 150 -14.23 5.13 10.69
N ILE A 151 -13.16 4.45 10.29
CA ILE A 151 -13.23 3.11 9.71
C ILE A 151 -12.19 2.23 10.39
N GLU A 152 -12.63 1.09 10.91
CA GLU A 152 -11.75 0.03 11.41
C GLU A 152 -11.71 -1.13 10.41
N LYS A 153 -10.52 -1.66 10.15
CA LYS A 153 -10.29 -2.82 9.29
C LYS A 153 -9.34 -3.79 9.96
N ASP A 154 -9.78 -5.02 10.13
CA ASP A 154 -8.98 -6.10 10.70
C ASP A 154 -8.30 -6.90 9.58
N TYR A 155 -6.97 -6.85 9.53
CA TYR A 155 -6.17 -7.60 8.57
C TYR A 155 -5.40 -8.76 9.17
N ARG A 156 -5.58 -9.10 10.46
CA ARG A 156 -4.79 -10.13 11.16
C ARG A 156 -4.75 -11.48 10.43
N MET A 157 -5.87 -11.87 9.83
CA MET A 157 -6.00 -13.12 9.06
C MET A 157 -5.57 -13.01 7.58
N ASN A 158 -5.26 -11.80 7.11
CA ASN A 158 -5.03 -11.54 5.69
C ASN A 158 -3.54 -11.45 5.36
N LYS A 159 -2.98 -12.55 4.83
CA LYS A 159 -1.56 -12.67 4.45
C LYS A 159 -1.08 -11.60 3.47
N ARG A 160 -1.98 -10.99 2.68
CA ARG A 160 -1.62 -9.89 1.77
C ARG A 160 -1.03 -8.69 2.49
N TYR A 161 -1.35 -8.52 3.78
CA TYR A 161 -0.94 -7.38 4.59
C TYR A 161 0.24 -7.69 5.52
N TYR A 162 0.90 -8.84 5.37
CA TYR A 162 2.02 -9.26 6.23
C TYR A 162 3.34 -8.56 5.89
N ARG A 163 3.29 -7.43 5.21
CA ARG A 163 4.48 -6.65 4.85
C ARG A 163 4.30 -5.23 5.33
N ASN A 164 4.75 -4.97 6.55
CA ASN A 164 4.68 -3.66 7.19
C ASN A 164 6.10 -3.14 7.37
N LEU A 165 6.53 -2.29 6.43
CA LEU A 165 7.88 -1.76 6.40
C LEU A 165 7.97 -0.48 7.24
N ILE A 166 8.91 -0.46 8.17
CA ILE A 166 9.24 0.69 9.02
C ILE A 166 10.68 1.08 8.72
N TYR A 167 10.87 2.25 8.11
CA TYR A 167 12.20 2.78 7.80
C TYR A 167 12.77 3.43 9.05
N LEU A 168 13.82 2.83 9.59
CA LEU A 168 14.39 3.25 10.87
C LEU A 168 15.56 4.23 10.62
N PRO A 169 15.56 5.40 11.28
CA PRO A 169 16.73 6.28 11.22
C PRO A 169 17.90 5.63 11.97
N SER A 170 19.11 5.76 11.42
CA SER A 170 20.32 5.14 11.98
C SER A 170 20.53 5.43 13.46
N ALA A 171 20.17 6.64 13.92
CA ALA A 171 20.34 7.08 15.30
C ALA A 171 19.47 6.31 16.32
N LYS A 172 18.30 5.78 15.90
CA LYS A 172 17.36 5.07 16.79
C LYS A 172 17.27 3.57 16.49
N ARG A 173 17.92 3.10 15.42
CA ARG A 173 17.79 1.74 14.89
C ARG A 173 18.09 0.68 15.93
N ASP A 174 19.29 0.65 16.47
CA ASP A 174 19.73 -0.44 17.35
C ASP A 174 18.90 -0.51 18.64
N GLU A 175 18.52 0.65 19.16
CA GLU A 175 17.65 0.76 20.33
C GLU A 175 16.23 0.24 20.02
N PHE A 176 15.66 0.68 18.89
CA PHE A 176 14.34 0.25 18.45
C PHE A 176 14.27 -1.26 18.20
N LEU A 177 15.29 -1.84 17.54
CA LEU A 177 15.36 -3.28 17.27
C LEU A 177 15.45 -4.09 18.57
N LYS A 178 16.28 -3.65 19.52
CA LYS A 178 16.36 -4.31 20.85
C LYS A 178 15.04 -4.24 21.60
N ASP A 179 14.35 -3.10 21.55
CA ASP A 179 13.10 -2.92 22.26
C ASP A 179 11.97 -3.74 21.65
N ILE A 180 11.83 -3.80 20.32
CA ILE A 180 10.81 -4.66 19.71
C ILE A 180 11.09 -6.13 20.01
N GLN A 181 12.35 -6.58 20.00
CA GLN A 181 12.70 -7.95 20.41
C GLN A 181 12.32 -8.21 21.86
N LYS A 182 12.66 -7.29 22.76
CA LYS A 182 12.37 -7.39 24.19
C LYS A 182 10.87 -7.46 24.48
N TYR A 183 10.06 -6.59 23.85
CA TYR A 183 8.62 -6.52 24.15
C TYR A 183 7.81 -7.60 23.43
N SER A 184 8.17 -7.94 22.19
CA SER A 184 7.47 -8.99 21.44
C SER A 184 7.91 -10.40 21.81
N GLY A 185 9.13 -10.56 22.36
CA GLY A 185 9.76 -11.87 22.57
C GLY A 185 10.23 -12.55 21.28
N ILE A 186 10.21 -11.85 20.15
CA ILE A 186 10.55 -12.39 18.82
C ILE A 186 11.93 -11.87 18.41
N SER A 187 12.80 -12.78 17.95
CA SER A 187 14.12 -12.41 17.44
C SER A 187 14.00 -11.69 16.10
N VAL A 188 14.81 -10.65 15.89
CA VAL A 188 14.92 -9.97 14.60
C VAL A 188 15.94 -10.72 13.74
N THR A 189 15.53 -11.11 12.55
CA THR A 189 16.39 -11.73 11.53
C THR A 189 16.99 -10.62 10.66
N GLU A 190 18.32 -10.51 10.64
CA GLU A 190 19.01 -9.57 9.75
C GLU A 190 19.15 -10.15 8.34
N LEU A 191 18.79 -9.33 7.35
CA LEU A 191 18.90 -9.62 5.92
C LEU A 191 19.95 -8.71 5.29
N HIS A 192 21.03 -9.31 4.78
CA HIS A 192 22.15 -8.63 4.14
C HIS A 192 21.99 -8.57 2.61
#